data_AF-A0A8T3U258-F1
#
_entry.id   AF-A0A8T3U258-F1
#
_cell.length_a   1.000
_cell.length_b   1.000
_cell.length_c   1.000
_cell.angle_alpha   90.00
_cell.angle_beta   90.00
_cell.angle_gamma   90.00
#
_symmetry.space_group_name_H-M   'P 1'
#
loop_
_entity.id
_entity.type
_entity.pdbx_description
1 polymer ?
#
loop_
_entity_poly.entity_id
_entity_poly.type
_entity_poly.pdbx_seq_one_letter_code
_entity_poly.pdbx_strand_id
1 'polypeptide(L)'
;VFLLPSFYEGLPVVGIEAQANGILCKFSSNMTKEAKVLNTTEFISLKETAKKWAEIILEDYKNFKRKDSFDEMTQNNFNIIEEAKKLEKYYINLNNR
;
A
#
# COMPACT_ATOMS: atom_id res chain seq x y z
N VAL A 1 0.36 -12.48 -6.32
CA VAL A 1 -0.35 -11.21 -6.61
C VAL A 1 -1.49 -11.07 -5.61
N PHE A 2 -1.74 -9.86 -5.13
CA PHE A 2 -2.90 -9.52 -4.29
C PHE A 2 -3.76 -8.47 -5.02
N LEU A 3 -5.08 -8.61 -4.93
CA LEU A 3 -6.05 -7.82 -5.69
C LEU A 3 -7.10 -7.25 -4.74
N LEU A 4 -7.38 -5.94 -4.83
CA LEU A 4 -8.44 -5.30 -4.06
C LEU A 4 -9.28 -4.37 -4.95
N PRO A 5 -10.26 -4.90 -5.69
CA PRO A 5 -11.16 -4.10 -6.53
C PRO A 5 -12.31 -3.47 -5.71
N SER A 6 -12.00 -2.84 -4.58
CA SER A 6 -13.01 -2.26 -3.68
C SER A 6 -13.65 -0.98 -4.25
N PHE A 7 -14.95 -0.78 -4.00
CA PHE A 7 -15.66 0.44 -4.37
C PHE A 7 -15.27 1.65 -3.50
N TYR A 8 -15.04 1.41 -2.21
CA TYR A 8 -14.61 2.40 -1.22
C TYR A 8 -13.79 1.70 -0.14
N GLU A 9 -12.66 2.28 0.21
CA GLU A 9 -11.85 1.91 1.38
C GLU A 9 -11.28 3.18 1.98
N GLY A 10 -11.19 3.24 3.30
CA GLY A 10 -10.34 4.21 3.98
C GLY A 10 -8.89 3.80 3.80
N LEU A 11 -8.26 3.30 4.86
CA LEU A 11 -6.94 2.66 4.78
C LEU A 11 -7.09 1.13 4.90
N PRO A 12 -6.94 0.37 3.81
CA PRO A 12 -7.15 -1.08 3.79
C PRO A 12 -5.98 -1.82 4.45
N VAL A 13 -6.09 -2.19 5.73
CA VAL A 13 -5.01 -2.87 6.48
C VAL A 13 -4.49 -4.11 5.75
N VAL A 14 -5.38 -4.92 5.17
CA VAL A 14 -5.00 -6.10 4.38
C VAL A 14 -4.12 -5.76 3.16
N GLY A 15 -4.36 -4.62 2.52
CA GLY A 15 -3.54 -4.12 1.41
C GLY A 15 -2.17 -3.65 1.88
N ILE A 16 -2.09 -3.09 3.10
CA ILE A 16 -0.82 -2.71 3.74
C ILE A 16 -0.02 -3.96 4.11
N GLU A 17 -0.65 -4.99 4.71
CA GLU A 17 0.01 -6.25 5.07
C GLU A 17 0.55 -7.00 3.84
N ALA A 18 -0.22 -7.03 2.74
CA ALA A 18 0.25 -7.60 1.49
C ALA A 18 1.49 -6.85 0.96
N GLN A 19 1.49 -5.52 1.04
CA GLN A 19 2.65 -4.70 0.67
C GLN A 19 3.85 -4.92 1.61
N ALA A 20 3.63 -5.05 2.92
CA ALA A 20 4.67 -5.37 3.89
C ALA A 20 5.36 -6.73 3.62
N ASN A 21 4.67 -7.63 2.92
CA ASN A 21 5.22 -8.92 2.49
C ASN A 21 5.87 -8.89 1.09
N GLY A 22 6.03 -7.71 0.50
CA GLY A 22 6.58 -7.52 -0.84
C GLY A 22 5.72 -8.15 -1.93
N ILE A 23 4.39 -8.20 -1.75
CA ILE A 23 3.48 -8.79 -2.74
C ILE A 23 3.13 -7.74 -3.80
N LEU A 24 3.13 -8.15 -5.08
CA LEU A 24 2.57 -7.33 -6.16
C LEU A 24 1.07 -7.11 -5.91
N CYS A 25 0.69 -5.87 -5.62
CA CYS A 25 -0.67 -5.46 -5.29
C CYS A 25 -1.30 -4.63 -6.42
N LYS A 26 -2.55 -4.92 -6.75
CA LYS A 26 -3.38 -4.09 -7.65
C LYS A 26 -4.67 -3.70 -6.95
N PHE A 27 -4.91 -2.40 -6.88
CA PHE A 27 -6.01 -1.80 -6.13
C PHE A 27 -6.96 -1.05 -7.05
N SER A 28 -8.19 -0.84 -6.62
CA SER A 28 -9.14 0.03 -7.30
C SER A 28 -8.71 1.50 -7.18
N SER A 29 -8.82 2.26 -8.27
CA SER A 29 -8.56 3.71 -8.25
C SER A 29 -9.52 4.51 -7.37
N ASN A 30 -10.60 3.90 -6.87
CA ASN A 30 -11.53 4.53 -5.93
C ASN A 30 -11.03 4.51 -4.48
N MET A 31 -9.97 3.75 -4.19
CA MET A 31 -9.37 3.67 -2.86
C MET A 31 -8.51 4.92 -2.58
N THR A 32 -8.25 5.18 -1.31
CA THR A 32 -7.37 6.28 -0.89
C THR A 32 -5.95 6.11 -1.45
N LYS A 33 -5.28 7.23 -1.75
CA LYS A 33 -3.91 7.19 -2.31
C LYS A 33 -2.91 6.66 -1.28
N GLU A 34 -3.20 6.89 -0.01
CA GLU A 34 -2.49 6.42 1.17
C GLU A 34 -2.44 4.87 1.24
N ALA A 35 -3.37 4.18 0.57
CA ALA A 35 -3.32 2.73 0.45
C ALA A 35 -2.12 2.23 -0.36
N LYS A 36 -1.56 3.06 -1.25
CA LYS A 36 -0.34 2.72 -2.02
C LYS A 36 0.89 3.08 -1.21
N VAL A 37 1.55 2.06 -0.68
CA VAL A 37 2.80 2.20 0.10
C VAL A 37 4.01 1.86 -0.76
N LEU A 38 3.93 0.78 -1.54
CA LEU A 38 5.00 0.39 -2.45
C LEU A 38 4.83 0.98 -3.83
N ASN A 39 5.94 1.34 -4.45
CA ASN A 39 5.97 1.81 -5.84
C ASN A 39 5.46 0.75 -6.82
N THR A 40 5.65 -0.53 -6.49
CA THR A 40 5.17 -1.68 -7.29
C THR A 40 3.66 -1.86 -7.25
N THR A 41 2.96 -1.18 -6.34
CA THR A 41 1.50 -1.21 -6.26
C THR A 41 0.90 -0.23 -7.26
N GLU A 42 -0.16 -0.64 -7.95
CA GLU A 42 -0.86 0.23 -8.91
C GLU A 42 -2.36 0.23 -8.72
N PHE A 43 -2.96 1.35 -9.12
CA PHE A 43 -4.40 1.54 -9.14
C PHE A 43 -4.95 1.30 -10.54
N ILE A 44 -6.02 0.53 -10.62
CA ILE A 44 -6.76 0.24 -11.85
C ILE A 44 -8.21 0.71 -11.67
N SER A 45 -8.76 1.35 -12.69
CA SER A 45 -10.14 1.83 -12.65
C SER A 45 -11.14 0.67 -12.63
N LEU A 46 -12.19 0.79 -11.81
CA LEU A 46 -13.30 -0.16 -11.81
C LEU A 46 -14.18 -0.06 -13.07
N LYS A 47 -13.97 0.97 -13.90
CA LYS A 47 -14.59 1.05 -15.24
C LYS A 47 -13.90 0.14 -16.26
N GLU A 48 -12.69 -0.33 -15.96
CA GLU A 48 -11.97 -1.27 -16.82
C GLU A 48 -12.56 -2.68 -16.70
N THR A 49 -12.46 -3.44 -17.77
CA THR A 49 -12.94 -4.81 -17.80
C THR A 49 -12.03 -5.74 -16.97
N ALA A 50 -12.59 -6.84 -16.47
CA ALA A 50 -11.80 -7.88 -15.81
C ALA A 50 -10.66 -8.43 -16.70
N LYS A 51 -10.89 -8.48 -18.02
CA LYS A 51 -9.85 -8.84 -19.00
C LYS A 51 -8.68 -7.84 -18.97
N LYS A 52 -8.98 -6.53 -18.96
CA LYS A 52 -7.95 -5.49 -18.89
C LYS A 52 -7.16 -5.55 -17.58
N TRP A 53 -7.84 -5.80 -16.46
CA TRP A 53 -7.16 -6.06 -15.18
C TRP A 53 -6.19 -7.24 -15.29
N ALA A 54 -6.65 -8.37 -15.84
CA ALA A 54 -5.82 -9.56 -16.01
C ALA A 54 -4.60 -9.31 -16.91
N GLU A 55 -4.77 -8.59 -18.01
CA GLU A 55 -3.67 -8.22 -18.92
C GLU A 55 -2.59 -7.41 -18.19
N ILE A 56 -2.98 -6.36 -17.47
CA ILE A 56 -2.06 -5.52 -16.67
C ILE A 56 -1.32 -6.39 -15.65
N ILE A 57 -2.05 -7.19 -14.86
CA ILE A 57 -1.46 -8.07 -13.84
C ILE A 57 -0.43 -9.02 -14.45
N LEU A 58 -0.76 -9.66 -15.56
CA LEU A 58 0.12 -10.62 -16.22
C LEU A 58 1.36 -9.94 -16.82
N GLU A 59 1.22 -8.72 -17.34
CA GLU A 59 2.34 -7.93 -17.85
C GLU A 59 3.32 -7.56 -16.73
N ASP A 60 2.82 -6.99 -15.64
CA ASP A 60 3.66 -6.58 -14.52
C ASP A 60 4.30 -7.75 -13.81
N TYR A 61 3.58 -8.87 -13.69
CA TYR A 61 4.09 -10.07 -13.03
C TYR A 61 5.31 -10.65 -13.73
N LYS A 62 5.46 -10.50 -15.06
CA LYS A 62 6.63 -11.01 -15.81
C LYS A 62 7.95 -10.42 -15.32
N ASN A 63 7.95 -9.13 -14.96
CA ASN A 63 9.14 -8.42 -14.52
C ASN A 63 9.20 -8.26 -13.00
N PHE A 64 8.15 -8.68 -12.30
CA PHE A 64 8.05 -8.53 -10.86
C PHE A 64 9.01 -9.49 -10.15
N LYS A 65 9.89 -8.93 -9.33
CA LYS A 65 10.70 -9.68 -8.37
C LYS A 65 10.29 -9.27 -6.97
N ARG A 66 9.82 -10.23 -6.18
CA ARG A 66 9.59 -10.00 -4.75
C ARG A 66 10.93 -9.62 -4.12
N LYS A 67 10.93 -8.50 -3.41
CA LYS A 67 12.05 -8.01 -2.61
C LYS A 67 11.56 -7.77 -1.19
N ASP A 68 12.50 -7.63 -0.27
CA ASP A 68 12.21 -7.08 1.04
C ASP A 68 11.67 -5.65 0.88
N SER A 69 10.52 -5.38 1.52
CA SER A 69 9.87 -4.07 1.47
C SER A 69 10.05 -3.27 2.75
N PHE A 70 10.79 -3.78 3.75
CA PHE A 70 10.96 -3.15 5.06
C PHE A 70 11.39 -1.67 4.97
N ASP A 71 12.43 -1.37 4.19
CA ASP A 71 12.94 0.00 4.05
C ASP A 71 11.91 0.93 3.39
N GLU A 72 11.25 0.46 2.33
CA GLU A 72 10.25 1.24 1.58
C GLU A 72 9.00 1.48 2.44
N MET A 73 8.55 0.47 3.21
CA MET A 73 7.44 0.62 4.17
C MET A 73 7.80 1.61 5.28
N THR A 74 9.04 1.55 5.80
CA THR A 74 9.53 2.45 6.84
C THR A 74 9.59 3.90 6.35
N GLN A 75 10.14 4.12 5.16
CA GLN A 75 10.21 5.44 4.52
C GLN A 75 8.83 6.05 4.27
N ASN A 76 7.81 5.22 4.06
CA ASN A 76 6.42 5.64 3.86
C ASN A 76 5.60 5.66 5.16
N ASN A 77 6.24 5.72 6.34
CA ASN A 77 5.58 5.85 7.66
C ASN A 77 4.72 4.64 8.09
N PHE A 78 5.03 3.42 7.63
CA PHE A 78 4.34 2.20 8.05
C PHE A 78 5.16 1.33 9.02
N ASN A 79 6.16 1.91 9.67
CA ASN A 79 6.92 1.25 10.74
C ASN A 79 6.38 1.65 12.11
N ILE A 80 5.67 0.73 12.76
CA ILE A 80 5.02 1.00 14.06
C ILE A 80 5.99 1.46 15.15
N ILE A 81 7.23 0.96 15.13
CA ILE A 81 8.25 1.32 16.13
C ILE A 81 8.67 2.78 15.95
N GLU A 82 8.78 3.25 14.70
CA GLU A 82 9.14 4.64 14.41
C GLU A 82 7.96 5.59 14.60
N GLU A 83 6.78 5.25 14.09
CA GLU A 83 5.61 6.11 14.19
C GLU A 83 5.13 6.26 15.63
N ALA A 84 5.23 5.21 16.47
CA ALA A 84 4.93 5.31 17.89
C ALA A 84 5.85 6.32 18.61
N LYS A 85 7.15 6.32 18.31
CA LYS A 85 8.11 7.29 18.86
C LYS A 85 7.83 8.72 18.39
N LYS A 86 7.39 8.89 17.14
CA LYS A 86 6.99 10.22 16.61
C LYS A 86 5.77 10.74 17.38
N LEU A 87 4.77 9.89 17.61
CA LEU A 87 3.56 10.23 18.35
C LEU A 87 3.84 10.53 19.82
N GLU A 88 4.68 9.72 20.48
CA GLU A 88 5.14 9.95 21.86
C GLU A 88 5.77 11.34 22.00
N LYS A 89 6.74 11.68 21.13
CA LYS A 89 7.38 13.00 21.11
C LYS A 89 6.38 14.12 20.88
N TYR A 90 5.41 13.92 20.00
CA TYR A 90 4.36 14.90 19.74
C TYR A 90 3.54 15.20 21.00
N TYR A 91 3.11 14.18 21.74
CA TYR A 91 2.35 14.37 22.98
C TYR A 91 3.18 15.01 24.10
N ILE A 92 4.45 14.62 24.26
CA ILE A 92 5.36 15.27 25.22
C ILE A 92 5.48 16.78 24.91
N ASN A 93 5.63 17.13 23.64
CA ASN A 93 5.74 18.53 23.22
C ASN A 93 4.45 19.33 23.44
N LEU A 94 3.27 18.70 23.31
CA LEU A 94 2.00 19.36 23.62
C LEU A 94 1.85 19.65 25.13
N ASN A 95 2.35 18.76 25.99
CA ASN A 95 2.29 18.95 27.45
C ASN A 95 3.29 19.99 27.97
N ASN A 96 4.35 20.28 27.20
CA ASN A 96 5.36 21.29 27.54
C ASN A 96 4.99 22.70 27.01
N ARG A 97 3.76 22.91 26.56
CA ARG A 97 3.18 24.22 26.18
C ARG A 97 2.31 24.76 27.30
#